data_AF-A0A9P6TLB4-F1
#
_entry.id   AF-A0A9P6TLB4-F1
#
_cell.length_a   1.000
_cell.length_b   1.000
_cell.length_c   1.000
_cell.angle_alpha   90.00
_cell.angle_beta   90.00
_cell.angle_gamma   90.00
#
_symmetry.space_group_name_H-M   'P 1'
#
loop_
_entity.id
_entity.type
_entity.pdbx_description
1 polymer ?
#
loop_
_entity_poly.entity_id
_entity_poly.type
_entity_poly.pdbx_seq_one_letter_code
_entity_poly.pdbx_strand_id
1 'polypeptide(L)'
;MASIHAPNLGTTKFPEICTPHVNQVQMRTNTSGNIWNQADRTQQPHTQEAAARAFVLPSATHGFRYMYLPVRARIPTVQMRARLRKIGINNSRILDTHYPDHQVIALLMHNDFVPDFLRALDKFGIKPLDDFDLWGHSNLRDPKYASEHHNLRMLRVLNFIRSPVRYEVARQFATLGWIMIVQLRDILAARPRKLPTTRNRSDHTAANIFHRNKTE
;
A
#
# COMPACT_ATOMS: atom_id res chain seq x y z
N MET A 1 -49.15 -28.03 -52.51
CA MET A 1 -49.72 -29.32 -52.07
C MET A 1 -48.52 -30.22 -51.78
N ALA A 2 -48.27 -30.79 -50.60
CA ALA A 2 -49.10 -31.11 -49.46
C ALA A 2 -48.28 -31.01 -48.15
N SER A 3 -49.02 -30.78 -47.07
CA SER A 3 -48.58 -30.78 -45.67
C SER A 3 -48.12 -32.19 -45.25
N ILE A 4 -47.00 -32.30 -44.52
CA ILE A 4 -46.68 -33.54 -43.78
C ILE A 4 -46.37 -33.20 -42.32
N HIS A 5 -47.15 -33.90 -41.51
CA HIS A 5 -47.36 -33.86 -40.08
C HIS A 5 -46.13 -34.33 -39.29
N ALA A 6 -45.89 -33.72 -38.13
CA ALA A 6 -44.87 -34.15 -37.17
C ALA A 6 -45.34 -35.39 -36.38
N PRO A 7 -44.44 -36.35 -36.07
CA PRO A 7 -44.71 -37.37 -35.08
C PRO A 7 -44.28 -36.94 -33.66
N ASN A 8 -45.22 -37.07 -32.73
CA ASN A 8 -45.08 -36.93 -31.27
C ASN A 8 -44.08 -37.95 -30.69
N LEU A 9 -43.15 -37.48 -29.87
CA LEU A 9 -42.33 -38.33 -28.99
C LEU A 9 -42.46 -37.88 -27.53
N GLY A 10 -43.28 -38.65 -26.81
CA GLY A 10 -43.03 -39.15 -25.46
C GLY A 10 -42.36 -38.25 -24.43
N THR A 11 -43.21 -37.74 -23.55
CA THR A 11 -42.99 -37.40 -22.14
C THR A 11 -41.82 -38.15 -21.47
N THR A 12 -40.77 -37.42 -21.09
CA THR A 12 -39.89 -37.81 -19.98
C THR A 12 -39.96 -36.73 -18.91
N LYS A 13 -40.46 -37.15 -17.74
CA LYS A 13 -40.69 -36.32 -16.56
C LYS A 13 -39.34 -35.92 -15.97
N PHE A 14 -39.09 -34.61 -15.88
CA PHE A 14 -38.05 -34.07 -15.00
C PHE A 14 -38.51 -34.22 -13.53
N PRO A 15 -37.67 -34.66 -12.59
CA PRO A 15 -38.04 -34.74 -11.19
C PRO A 15 -38.17 -33.35 -10.58
N GLU A 16 -39.26 -33.17 -9.85
CA GLU A 16 -39.69 -31.95 -9.19
C GLU A 16 -38.72 -31.45 -8.11
N ILE A 17 -38.68 -30.14 -8.03
CA ILE A 17 -37.97 -29.30 -7.08
C ILE A 17 -38.50 -29.56 -5.67
N CYS A 18 -37.63 -29.99 -4.75
CA CYS A 18 -37.95 -30.04 -3.32
C CYS A 18 -38.24 -28.62 -2.79
N THR A 19 -39.53 -28.32 -2.57
CA THR A 19 -39.99 -27.17 -1.78
C THR A 19 -39.69 -27.38 -0.29
N PRO A 20 -39.15 -26.38 0.43
CA PRO A 20 -38.94 -26.51 1.87
C PRO A 20 -40.26 -26.38 2.62
N HIS A 21 -40.49 -27.33 3.53
CA HIS A 21 -41.63 -27.42 4.43
C HIS A 21 -41.68 -26.19 5.37
N VAL A 22 -42.77 -25.43 5.28
CA VAL A 22 -43.08 -24.34 6.23
C VAL A 22 -43.57 -24.99 7.52
N ASN A 23 -42.75 -24.95 8.58
CA ASN A 23 -43.24 -25.17 9.95
C ASN A 23 -43.46 -23.82 10.60
N GLN A 24 -44.73 -23.48 10.83
CA GLN A 24 -45.11 -22.37 11.71
C GLN A 24 -44.93 -22.82 13.15
N VAL A 25 -44.01 -22.16 13.88
CA VAL A 25 -43.99 -22.15 15.34
C VAL A 25 -44.16 -20.70 15.79
N GLN A 26 -45.22 -20.47 16.54
CA GLN A 26 -45.64 -19.16 17.03
C GLN A 26 -44.76 -18.69 18.21
N MET A 27 -44.59 -17.38 18.27
CA MET A 27 -43.75 -16.57 19.17
C MET A 27 -43.73 -16.99 20.65
N ARG A 28 -42.52 -17.00 21.24
CA ARG A 28 -42.32 -16.63 22.66
C ARG A 28 -41.18 -15.61 22.75
N THR A 29 -41.54 -14.39 23.12
CA THR A 29 -40.62 -13.32 23.48
C THR A 29 -39.91 -13.66 24.78
N ASN A 30 -38.59 -13.78 24.76
CA ASN A 30 -37.75 -13.60 25.95
C ASN A 30 -36.59 -12.68 25.59
N THR A 31 -36.87 -11.39 25.68
CA THR A 31 -35.85 -10.34 25.78
C THR A 31 -35.14 -10.50 27.11
N SER A 32 -33.87 -10.92 27.11
CA SER A 32 -32.92 -10.61 28.18
C SER A 32 -31.49 -10.90 27.74
N GLY A 33 -30.73 -9.82 27.53
CA GLY A 33 -29.30 -9.77 27.85
C GLY A 33 -28.34 -10.46 26.89
N ASN A 34 -27.91 -9.73 25.85
CA ASN A 34 -26.51 -9.49 25.49
C ASN A 34 -26.44 -9.04 24.03
N ILE A 35 -26.83 -7.78 23.81
CA ILE A 35 -26.46 -7.03 22.61
C ILE A 35 -24.99 -6.67 22.80
N TRP A 36 -24.10 -7.61 22.50
CA TRP A 36 -22.75 -7.21 22.13
C TRP A 36 -22.91 -6.30 20.93
N ASN A 37 -22.47 -5.06 21.09
CA ASN A 37 -22.25 -4.10 20.02
C ASN A 37 -21.34 -4.73 18.96
N GLN A 38 -21.89 -5.57 18.10
CA GLN A 38 -21.44 -5.70 16.73
C GLN A 38 -21.94 -4.43 16.07
N ALA A 39 -21.26 -3.32 16.36
CA ALA A 39 -21.18 -2.24 15.42
C ALA A 39 -20.75 -2.91 14.13
N ASP A 40 -21.69 -3.04 13.22
CA ASP A 40 -21.49 -3.45 11.85
C ASP A 40 -20.32 -2.59 11.36
N ARG A 41 -19.11 -3.16 11.42
CA ARG A 41 -17.93 -2.56 10.82
C ARG A 41 -18.25 -2.66 9.35
N THR A 42 -19.00 -1.67 8.85
CA THR A 42 -19.16 -1.35 7.45
C THR A 42 -17.74 -1.38 6.93
N GLN A 43 -17.37 -2.51 6.33
CA GLN A 43 -16.01 -2.73 5.89
C GLN A 43 -15.79 -1.62 4.89
N GLN A 44 -14.94 -0.66 5.24
CA GLN A 44 -14.74 0.47 4.38
C GLN A 44 -14.36 -0.08 3.00
N PRO A 45 -14.97 0.37 1.90
CA PRO A 45 -14.86 -0.26 0.59
C PRO A 45 -13.41 -0.48 0.15
N HIS A 46 -12.49 0.41 0.57
CA HIS A 46 -11.05 0.27 0.38
C HIS A 46 -10.43 -1.02 0.95
N THR A 47 -11.02 -1.59 2.00
CA THR A 47 -10.57 -2.82 2.69
C THR A 47 -10.97 -4.06 1.91
N GLN A 48 -12.18 -4.05 1.32
CA GLN A 48 -12.69 -5.13 0.49
C GLN A 48 -11.96 -5.20 -0.84
N GLU A 49 -11.77 -4.06 -1.50
CA GLU A 49 -10.96 -4.00 -2.72
C GLU A 49 -9.51 -4.43 -2.49
N ALA A 50 -8.91 -4.08 -1.34
CA ALA A 50 -7.57 -4.52 -1.00
C ALA A 50 -7.48 -6.04 -0.79
N ALA A 51 -8.49 -6.63 -0.14
CA ALA A 51 -8.58 -8.08 0.05
C ALA A 51 -8.80 -8.83 -1.27
N ALA A 52 -9.67 -8.32 -2.15
CA ALA A 52 -9.96 -8.92 -3.45
C ALA A 52 -8.70 -9.06 -4.33
N ARG A 53 -7.78 -8.09 -4.25
CA ARG A 53 -6.50 -8.14 -5.00
C ARG A 53 -5.60 -9.30 -4.64
N ALA A 54 -5.75 -9.90 -3.46
CA ALA A 54 -4.98 -11.10 -3.10
C ALA A 54 -5.30 -12.29 -4.04
N PHE A 55 -6.44 -12.23 -4.73
CA PHE A 55 -6.92 -13.28 -5.63
C PHE A 55 -6.87 -12.87 -7.11
N VAL A 56 -6.32 -11.70 -7.42
CA VAL A 56 -6.14 -11.22 -8.80
C VAL A 56 -4.75 -11.66 -9.29
N LEU A 57 -4.67 -12.07 -10.56
CA LEU A 57 -3.39 -12.40 -11.17
C LEU A 57 -2.45 -11.18 -11.11
N PRO A 58 -1.17 -11.34 -10.72
CA PRO A 58 -0.22 -10.23 -10.73
C PRO A 58 -0.16 -9.57 -12.11
N SER A 59 0.04 -8.25 -12.15
CA SER A 59 0.22 -7.55 -13.41
C SER A 59 1.37 -8.16 -14.22
N ALA A 60 1.21 -8.20 -15.54
CA ALA A 60 2.27 -8.61 -16.47
C ALA A 60 3.57 -7.82 -16.25
N THR A 61 3.46 -6.57 -15.78
CA THR A 61 4.60 -5.75 -15.36
C THR A 61 4.78 -5.83 -13.84
N HIS A 62 5.18 -6.99 -13.33
CA HIS A 62 5.59 -7.12 -11.93
C HIS A 62 6.82 -6.23 -11.69
N GLY A 63 6.69 -5.24 -10.81
CA GLY A 63 7.78 -4.28 -10.61
C GLY A 63 7.37 -3.02 -9.86
N PHE A 64 8.34 -2.13 -9.73
CA PHE A 64 8.23 -0.89 -8.98
C PHE A 64 8.59 0.29 -9.87
N ARG A 65 7.98 1.45 -9.60
CA ARG A 65 8.30 2.68 -10.32
C ARG A 65 8.28 3.87 -9.40
N TYR A 66 9.14 4.83 -9.71
CA TYR A 66 9.07 6.15 -9.11
C TYR A 66 8.00 6.97 -9.83
N MET A 67 7.11 7.57 -9.06
CA MET A 67 6.19 8.59 -9.52
C MET A 67 6.67 9.95 -9.01
N TYR A 68 6.74 10.93 -9.89
CA TYR A 68 7.17 12.28 -9.57
C TYR A 68 5.97 13.20 -9.48
N LEU A 69 5.84 13.92 -8.36
CA LEU A 69 4.80 14.94 -8.20
C LEU A 69 5.43 16.33 -8.02
N PRO A 70 4.80 17.38 -8.57
CA PRO A 70 5.17 18.74 -8.24
C PRO A 70 4.78 19.05 -6.79
N VAL A 71 5.66 19.73 -6.07
CA VAL A 71 5.42 20.22 -4.70
C VAL A 71 5.83 21.67 -4.62
N ARG A 72 5.04 22.47 -3.89
CA ARG A 72 5.33 23.90 -3.71
C ARG A 72 6.61 24.15 -2.90
N ALA A 73 6.85 23.31 -1.90
CA ALA A 73 8.00 23.42 -1.03
C ALA A 73 8.33 22.06 -0.44
N ARG A 74 9.62 21.84 -0.18
CA ARG A 74 10.09 20.69 0.58
C ARG A 74 9.57 20.75 2.01
N ILE A 75 8.93 19.67 2.43
CA ILE A 75 8.47 19.48 3.82
C ILE A 75 9.02 18.16 4.37
N PRO A 76 9.10 17.99 5.71
CA PRO A 76 9.52 16.74 6.31
C PRO A 76 8.69 15.55 5.80
N THR A 77 9.35 14.41 5.56
CA THR A 77 8.70 13.20 4.99
C THR A 77 7.48 12.76 5.80
N VAL A 78 7.50 12.90 7.12
CA VAL A 78 6.36 12.58 8.00
C VAL A 78 5.15 13.46 7.66
N GLN A 79 5.35 14.76 7.50
CA GLN A 79 4.29 15.70 7.14
C GLN A 79 3.77 15.43 5.72
N MET A 80 4.68 15.11 4.79
CA MET A 80 4.30 14.75 3.44
C MET A 80 3.42 13.50 3.39
N ARG A 81 3.80 12.44 4.10
CA ARG A 81 2.98 11.23 4.23
C ARG A 81 1.63 11.53 4.90
N ALA A 82 1.56 12.46 5.85
CA ALA A 82 0.29 12.91 6.39
C ALA A 82 -0.59 13.61 5.34
N ARG A 83 -0.01 14.44 4.45
CA ARG A 83 -0.73 15.08 3.35
C ARG A 83 -1.23 14.07 2.31
N LEU A 84 -0.39 13.11 1.91
CA LEU A 84 -0.78 12.03 0.99
C LEU A 84 -1.98 11.23 1.54
N ARG A 85 -1.97 10.93 2.86
CA ARG A 85 -3.10 10.27 3.50
C ARG A 85 -4.39 11.11 3.45
N LYS A 86 -4.30 12.44 3.62
CA LYS A 86 -5.47 13.34 3.56
C LYS A 86 -6.14 13.35 2.18
N ILE A 87 -5.37 13.18 1.11
CA ILE A 87 -5.90 13.06 -0.26
C ILE A 87 -6.28 11.61 -0.63
N GLY A 88 -6.37 10.72 0.36
CA GLY A 88 -6.84 9.34 0.17
C GLY A 88 -5.79 8.36 -0.34
N ILE A 89 -4.52 8.73 -0.38
CA ILE A 89 -3.44 7.83 -0.82
C ILE A 89 -3.01 6.94 0.35
N ASN A 90 -2.98 5.63 0.10
CA ASN A 90 -2.55 4.67 1.10
C ASN A 90 -1.02 4.65 1.24
N ASN A 91 -0.55 5.26 2.33
CA ASN A 91 0.87 5.29 2.67
C ASN A 91 1.53 3.91 2.74
N SER A 92 0.83 2.85 3.13
CA SER A 92 1.44 1.51 3.24
C SER A 92 1.93 0.96 1.90
N ARG A 93 1.41 1.49 0.78
CA ARG A 93 1.75 1.11 -0.59
C ARG A 93 2.93 1.92 -1.16
N ILE A 94 3.34 2.99 -0.47
CA ILE A 94 4.49 3.81 -0.83
C ILE A 94 5.73 3.30 -0.09
N LEU A 95 6.67 2.75 -0.85
CA LEU A 95 7.90 2.11 -0.37
C LEU A 95 8.98 3.12 0.02
N ASP A 96 9.10 4.22 -0.73
CA ASP A 96 10.05 5.31 -0.47
C ASP A 96 9.43 6.66 -0.78
N THR A 97 9.91 7.69 -0.09
CA THR A 97 9.48 9.06 -0.26
C THR A 97 10.69 9.98 -0.11
N HIS A 98 11.08 10.63 -1.20
CA HIS A 98 12.23 11.54 -1.18
C HIS A 98 12.09 12.69 -2.17
N TYR A 99 13.00 13.66 -2.04
CA TYR A 99 13.02 14.85 -2.88
C TYR A 99 14.26 14.76 -3.77
N PRO A 100 14.11 14.39 -5.06
CA PRO A 100 15.19 14.51 -6.02
C PRO A 100 15.56 15.99 -6.25
N ASP A 101 14.57 16.88 -6.17
CA ASP A 101 14.75 18.34 -6.25
C ASP A 101 13.81 19.06 -5.25
N HIS A 102 14.01 20.37 -5.06
CA HIS A 102 13.29 21.21 -4.10
C HIS A 102 11.77 21.34 -4.39
N GLN A 103 11.37 21.21 -5.65
CA GLN A 103 9.97 21.31 -6.12
C GLN A 103 9.39 19.97 -6.60
N VAL A 104 10.13 18.87 -6.43
CA VAL A 104 9.69 17.55 -6.90
C VAL A 104 9.79 16.53 -5.78
N ILE A 105 8.75 15.73 -5.63
CA ILE A 105 8.78 14.55 -4.76
C ILE A 105 8.75 13.27 -5.58
N ALA A 106 9.64 12.35 -5.28
CA ALA A 106 9.70 11.01 -5.82
C ALA A 106 9.07 10.01 -4.82
N LEU A 107 8.11 9.23 -5.32
CA LEU A 107 7.40 8.21 -4.56
C LEU A 107 7.62 6.85 -5.22
N LEU A 108 8.28 5.91 -4.52
CA LEU A 108 8.44 4.55 -5.01
C LEU A 108 7.21 3.72 -4.65
N MET A 109 6.61 3.05 -5.64
CA MET A 109 5.46 2.18 -5.42
C MET A 109 5.42 1.00 -6.39
N HIS A 110 4.65 -0.03 -6.06
CA HIS A 110 4.40 -1.16 -6.97
C HIS A 110 3.51 -0.73 -8.14
N ASN A 111 3.76 -1.30 -9.33
CA ASN A 111 3.04 -0.95 -10.56
C ASN A 111 1.51 -1.10 -10.43
N ASP A 112 1.04 -2.17 -9.78
CA ASP A 112 -0.40 -2.41 -9.53
C ASP A 112 -1.09 -1.35 -8.67
N PHE A 113 -0.34 -0.54 -7.92
CA PHE A 113 -0.91 0.55 -7.13
C PHE A 113 -1.03 1.85 -7.93
N VAL A 114 -0.33 1.97 -9.05
CA VAL A 114 -0.26 3.24 -9.76
C VAL A 114 -1.61 3.68 -10.33
N PRO A 115 -2.47 2.80 -10.88
CA PRO A 115 -3.79 3.22 -11.32
C PRO A 115 -4.64 3.86 -10.20
N ASP A 116 -4.55 3.34 -8.97
CA ASP A 116 -5.25 3.95 -7.83
C ASP A 116 -4.63 5.27 -7.41
N PHE A 117 -3.30 5.32 -7.42
CA PHE A 117 -2.57 6.53 -7.10
C PHE A 117 -2.93 7.67 -8.07
N LEU A 118 -2.94 7.39 -9.38
CA LEU A 118 -3.35 8.35 -10.41
C LEU A 118 -4.80 8.79 -10.22
N ARG A 119 -5.73 7.84 -9.98
CA ARG A 119 -7.13 8.15 -9.69
C ARG A 119 -7.30 8.98 -8.42
N ALA A 120 -6.49 8.77 -7.39
CA ALA A 120 -6.53 9.58 -6.18
C ALA A 120 -6.05 11.01 -6.42
N LEU A 121 -5.06 11.20 -7.28
CA LEU A 121 -4.54 12.51 -7.67
C LEU A 121 -5.50 13.28 -8.58
N ASP A 122 -6.11 12.59 -9.53
CA ASP A 122 -7.05 13.15 -10.52
C ASP A 122 -8.25 13.80 -9.84
N LYS A 123 -8.74 13.23 -8.73
CA LYS A 123 -9.78 13.84 -7.86
C LYS A 123 -9.46 15.25 -7.40
N PHE A 124 -8.19 15.62 -7.33
CA PHE A 124 -7.72 16.95 -6.92
C PHE A 124 -7.06 17.71 -8.07
N GLY A 125 -7.14 17.22 -9.31
CA GLY A 125 -6.50 17.82 -10.49
C GLY A 125 -4.97 17.83 -10.43
N ILE A 126 -4.36 16.95 -9.63
CA ILE A 126 -2.90 16.88 -9.49
C ILE A 126 -2.35 16.03 -10.62
N LYS A 127 -1.51 16.63 -11.48
CA LYS A 127 -0.83 15.93 -12.57
C LYS A 127 0.58 15.50 -12.13
N PRO A 128 0.93 14.20 -12.21
CA PRO A 128 2.30 13.75 -12.10
C PRO A 128 3.19 14.33 -13.20
N LEU A 129 4.50 14.32 -12.96
CA LEU A 129 5.51 14.66 -13.95
C LEU A 129 5.92 13.38 -14.67
N ASP A 130 5.47 13.23 -15.92
CA ASP A 130 5.77 12.04 -16.72
C ASP A 130 7.21 12.05 -17.27
N ASP A 131 7.74 13.23 -17.61
CA ASP A 131 9.05 13.41 -18.25
C ASP A 131 10.14 13.92 -17.30
N PHE A 132 10.04 13.61 -16.00
CA PHE A 132 11.04 14.07 -15.05
C PHE A 132 12.37 13.31 -15.21
N ASP A 133 13.34 13.94 -15.88
CA ASP A 133 14.69 13.41 -16.00
C ASP A 133 15.49 13.62 -14.70
N LEU A 134 15.73 12.54 -13.97
CA LEU A 134 16.58 12.55 -12.78
C LEU A 134 18.01 13.04 -13.05
N TRP A 135 18.49 12.86 -14.28
CA TRP A 135 19.87 13.15 -14.69
C TRP A 135 20.00 14.46 -15.47
N GLY A 136 18.89 15.18 -15.64
CA GLY A 136 18.87 16.44 -16.36
C GLY A 136 19.82 17.45 -15.73
N HIS A 137 20.60 18.15 -16.56
CA HIS A 137 21.58 19.15 -16.11
C HIS A 137 20.96 20.24 -15.23
N SER A 138 19.67 20.53 -15.38
CA SER A 138 18.92 21.49 -14.55
C SER A 138 18.58 20.98 -13.15
N ASN A 139 18.45 19.66 -12.99
CA ASN A 139 18.00 19.03 -11.75
C ASN A 139 19.19 18.64 -10.84
N LEU A 140 20.39 18.54 -11.42
CA LEU A 140 21.62 18.29 -10.70
C LEU A 140 22.36 19.58 -10.37
N ARG A 141 22.61 19.79 -9.08
CA ARG A 141 23.47 20.88 -8.62
C ARG A 141 24.94 20.68 -8.99
N ASP A 142 25.39 19.42 -9.05
CA ASP A 142 26.75 19.06 -9.46
C ASP A 142 26.71 17.75 -10.28
N PRO A 143 26.91 17.85 -11.61
CA PRO A 143 26.94 16.69 -12.51
C PRO A 143 28.04 15.68 -12.17
N LYS A 144 29.14 16.09 -11.52
CA LYS A 144 30.28 15.21 -11.25
C LYS A 144 29.93 14.06 -10.32
N TYR A 145 29.06 14.30 -9.34
CA TYR A 145 28.69 13.33 -8.30
C TYR A 145 27.29 12.73 -8.51
N ALA A 146 26.69 12.97 -9.68
CA ALA A 146 25.38 12.48 -10.10
C ALA A 146 25.13 11.02 -9.73
N SER A 147 25.94 10.15 -10.33
CA SER A 147 25.79 8.71 -10.32
C SER A 147 26.03 8.12 -8.93
N GLU A 148 27.06 8.63 -8.24
CA GLU A 148 27.41 8.21 -6.89
C GLU A 148 26.29 8.57 -5.89
N HIS A 149 25.79 9.81 -5.93
CA HIS A 149 24.70 10.23 -5.05
C HIS A 149 23.42 9.44 -5.28
N HIS A 150 23.09 9.16 -6.54
CA HIS A 150 21.94 8.33 -6.88
C HIS A 150 22.12 6.89 -6.38
N ASN A 151 23.29 6.28 -6.59
CA ASN A 151 23.59 4.95 -6.10
C ASN A 151 23.46 4.86 -4.57
N LEU A 152 24.11 5.77 -3.84
CA LEU A 152 24.02 5.84 -2.38
C LEU A 152 22.59 6.05 -1.89
N ARG A 153 21.79 6.84 -2.62
CA ARG A 153 20.37 7.01 -2.33
C ARG A 153 19.60 5.70 -2.51
N MET A 154 19.80 4.98 -3.60
CA MET A 154 19.13 3.71 -3.84
C MET A 154 19.48 2.66 -2.78
N LEU A 155 20.75 2.56 -2.39
CA LEU A 155 21.17 1.69 -1.27
C LEU A 155 20.51 2.09 0.06
N ARG A 156 20.41 3.40 0.33
CA ARG A 156 19.72 3.92 1.50
C ARG A 156 18.25 3.53 1.49
N VAL A 157 17.57 3.65 0.35
CA VAL A 157 16.17 3.23 0.19
C VAL A 157 15.99 1.75 0.53
N LEU A 158 16.86 0.88 0.00
CA LEU A 158 16.81 -0.56 0.27
C LEU A 158 16.98 -0.91 1.76
N ASN A 159 17.66 -0.07 2.54
CA ASN A 159 17.76 -0.27 3.99
C ASN A 159 16.47 0.01 4.75
N PHE A 160 15.58 0.86 4.22
CA PHE A 160 14.30 1.18 4.85
C PHE A 160 13.15 0.27 4.40
N ILE A 161 13.27 -0.35 3.22
CA ILE A 161 12.26 -1.27 2.71
C ILE A 161 12.33 -2.60 3.48
N ARG A 162 11.16 -3.16 3.80
CA ARG A 162 11.05 -4.45 4.52
C ARG A 162 11.57 -5.60 3.66
N SER A 163 12.19 -6.60 4.31
CA SER A 163 12.94 -7.67 3.65
C SER A 163 12.22 -8.36 2.47
N PRO A 164 10.94 -8.76 2.54
CA PRO A 164 10.31 -9.46 1.42
C PRO A 164 10.29 -8.63 0.14
N VAL A 165 9.98 -7.34 0.26
CA VAL A 165 9.89 -6.41 -0.88
C VAL A 165 11.27 -5.87 -1.25
N ARG A 166 12.18 -5.75 -0.28
CA ARG A 166 13.53 -5.22 -0.46
C ARG A 166 14.30 -5.97 -1.55
N TYR A 167 14.23 -7.29 -1.57
CA TYR A 167 15.01 -8.09 -2.52
C TYR A 167 14.53 -7.89 -3.96
N GLU A 168 13.22 -7.79 -4.17
CA GLU A 168 12.65 -7.56 -5.50
C GLU A 168 12.96 -6.15 -6.01
N VAL A 169 12.84 -5.14 -5.14
CA VAL A 169 13.26 -3.76 -5.48
C VAL A 169 14.75 -3.72 -5.80
N ALA A 170 15.59 -4.43 -5.04
CA ALA A 170 17.03 -4.49 -5.28
C ALA A 170 17.36 -5.12 -6.64
N ARG A 171 16.71 -6.23 -7.00
CA ARG A 171 16.87 -6.85 -8.33
C ARG A 171 16.54 -5.85 -9.43
N GLN A 172 15.39 -5.16 -9.32
CA GLN A 172 15.00 -4.19 -10.32
C GLN A 172 15.99 -3.02 -10.41
N PHE A 173 16.47 -2.50 -9.28
CA PHE A 173 17.46 -1.42 -9.29
C PHE A 173 18.77 -1.84 -9.96
N ALA A 174 19.17 -3.10 -9.84
CA ALA A 174 20.33 -3.63 -10.56
C ALA A 174 20.06 -3.75 -12.07
N THR A 175 18.88 -4.22 -12.48
CA THR A 175 18.46 -4.26 -13.89
C THR A 175 18.46 -2.87 -14.53
N LEU A 176 18.07 -1.84 -13.77
CA LEU A 176 18.08 -0.44 -14.20
C LEU A 176 19.47 0.22 -14.12
N GLY A 177 20.49 -0.50 -13.63
CA GLY A 177 21.85 0.03 -13.46
C GLY A 177 22.00 1.05 -12.33
N TRP A 178 21.01 1.20 -11.46
CA TRP A 178 21.06 2.14 -10.33
C TRP A 178 21.94 1.64 -9.18
N ILE A 179 22.04 0.32 -9.04
CA ILE A 179 22.98 -0.34 -8.14
C ILE A 179 23.86 -1.35 -8.89
N MET A 180 25.08 -1.56 -8.40
CA MET A 180 26.00 -2.54 -8.97
C MET A 180 25.59 -3.97 -8.60
N ILE A 181 25.94 -4.93 -9.46
CA ILE A 181 25.69 -6.37 -9.22
C ILE A 181 26.34 -6.85 -7.91
N VAL A 182 27.53 -6.34 -7.58
CA VAL A 182 28.21 -6.66 -6.32
C VAL A 182 27.38 -6.23 -5.11
N GLN A 183 26.84 -5.00 -5.15
CA GLN A 183 25.97 -4.48 -4.10
C GLN A 183 24.67 -5.30 -3.98
N LEU A 184 24.10 -5.76 -5.10
CA LEU A 184 22.95 -6.66 -5.09
C LEU A 184 23.29 -7.98 -4.38
N ARG A 185 24.43 -8.60 -4.71
CA ARG A 185 24.87 -9.86 -4.06
C ARG A 185 24.98 -9.70 -2.56
N ASP A 186 25.58 -8.61 -2.09
CA ASP A 186 25.71 -8.32 -0.66
C ASP A 186 24.34 -8.16 0.02
N ILE A 187 23.39 -7.49 -0.65
CA ILE A 187 22.03 -7.30 -0.13
C ILE A 187 21.26 -8.62 -0.05
N LEU A 188 21.42 -9.51 -1.03
CA LEU A 188 20.77 -10.82 -1.04
C LEU A 188 21.41 -11.78 -0.01
N ALA A 189 22.72 -11.66 0.23
CA ALA A 189 23.43 -12.44 1.23
C ALA A 189 23.17 -11.94 2.67
N ALA A 190 22.78 -10.67 2.84
CA ALA A 190 22.53 -10.09 4.15
C ALA A 190 21.31 -10.74 4.83
N ARG A 191 21.53 -11.28 6.04
CA ARG A 191 20.43 -11.78 6.88
C ARG A 191 19.46 -10.63 7.19
N PRO A 192 18.13 -10.86 7.16
CA PRO A 192 17.16 -9.84 7.56
C PRO A 192 17.48 -9.36 8.99
N ARG A 193 17.85 -8.08 9.12
CA ARG A 193 18.08 -7.46 10.42
C ARG A 193 16.77 -7.48 11.20
N LYS A 194 16.72 -8.21 12.32
CA LYS A 194 15.65 -8.03 13.32
C LYS A 194 15.78 -6.59 13.82
N LEU A 195 14.80 -5.73 13.54
CA LEU A 195 14.79 -4.40 14.17
C LEU A 195 14.76 -4.61 15.69
N PRO A 196 15.55 -3.85 16.47
CA PRO A 196 15.40 -3.85 17.91
C PRO A 196 14.00 -3.34 18.25
N THR A 197 13.19 -4.18 18.88
CA THR A 197 11.89 -3.82 19.44
C THR A 197 12.12 -2.91 20.65
N THR A 198 12.31 -1.61 20.45
CA THR A 198 12.23 -0.68 21.58
C THR A 198 10.76 -0.41 21.89
N ARG A 199 10.20 -1.21 22.79
CA ARG A 199 9.00 -0.84 23.54
C ARG A 199 9.07 -1.45 24.93
N ASN A 200 9.84 -0.82 25.81
CA ASN A 200 9.62 -0.93 27.24
C ASN A 200 9.37 0.48 27.78
N ARG A 201 8.09 0.83 27.90
CA ARG A 201 7.62 1.98 28.65
C ARG A 201 6.76 1.40 29.75
N SER A 202 7.41 1.02 30.83
CA SER A 202 6.76 0.62 32.08
C SER A 202 7.76 0.85 33.20
N ASP A 203 7.96 2.12 33.56
CA ASP A 203 8.33 2.49 34.93
C ASP A 203 7.28 3.51 35.36
N HIS A 204 6.19 2.98 35.89
CA HIS A 204 5.25 3.70 36.72
C HIS A 204 5.65 3.45 38.18
N THR A 205 6.50 4.30 38.73
CA THR A 205 6.53 4.52 40.18
C THR A 205 6.41 6.02 40.42
N ALA A 206 5.40 6.34 41.22
CA ALA A 206 4.83 7.65 41.41
C ALA A 206 5.68 8.57 42.30
N ALA A 207 5.54 9.86 42.01
CA ALA A 207 5.26 10.97 42.94
C ALA A 207 6.20 11.29 44.13
N ASN A 208 6.33 12.61 44.34
CA ASN A 208 6.92 13.34 45.47
C ASN A 208 8.45 13.28 45.54
N ILE A 209 9.19 14.40 45.53
CA ILE A 209 9.12 15.48 46.51
C ILE A 209 9.55 16.79 45.82
N PHE A 210 8.65 17.77 45.77
CA PHE A 210 9.01 19.17 45.59
C PHE A 210 8.47 19.87 46.84
N HIS A 211 9.34 20.21 47.81
CA HIS A 211 9.11 21.28 48.79
C HIS A 211 10.35 21.54 49.67
N ARG A 212 10.61 22.85 49.88
CA ARG A 212 11.45 23.53 50.89
C ARG A 212 12.97 23.53 50.67
N ASN A 213 13.73 24.60 50.91
CA ASN A 213 13.43 25.97 51.33
C ASN A 213 14.67 26.87 51.10
N LYS A 214 14.41 28.18 51.08
CA LYS A 214 15.31 29.35 51.19
C LYS A 214 16.20 29.31 52.46
N THR A 215 17.20 30.22 52.48
CA THR A 215 18.16 30.64 53.56
C THR A 215 19.29 29.65 53.86
N GLU A 216 20.58 30.02 53.94
CA GLU A 216 21.27 31.29 54.28
C GLU A 216 22.42 31.61 53.31
#